data_AF-A0A0M4U5L4-F1
#
_entry.id   AF-A0A0M4U5L4-F1
#
_cell.length_a   1.000
_cell.length_b   1.000
_cell.length_c   1.000
_cell.angle_alpha   90.00
_cell.angle_beta   90.00
_cell.angle_gamma   90.00
#
_symmetry.space_group_name_H-M   'P 1'
#
loop_
_entity.id
_entity.type
_entity.pdbx_description
1 polymer ?
#
loop_
_entity_poly.entity_id
_entity_poly.type
_entity_poly.pdbx_seq_one_letter_code
_entity_poly.pdbx_strand_id
1 'polypeptide(L)'
;MNHSFMMAAIMSSKYSCQNQSHKHVCLLATALLTLLLVGCQSFPTDDLLSVNNYQASTQSNKSRSSNKDEVARVRTSLAAQYIRKNDLDSAQQQLEKAFAADSRYAPAYDMMGVLLQQEGSRLNLEKADQYFTKAIALDKDFVQARNNYGVYLSQMKRYQEASVQFEIAGSSLGYDGRIGALENLGRTYLQLNDHPAAAKAFLRALEGNRNSIIAHIELVDLLIEQQRIPQAQRLYEETLLLLQGQGTSPRLLLQGIKLAAAQKNAVTRQQLAQQLLSAYPLSDEAKQLKTWLNKPEAAWK
;
A
#
# COMPACT_ATOMS: atom_id res chain seq x y z
N MET A 1 48.58 23.63 -37.69
CA MET A 1 48.97 24.98 -38.17
C MET A 1 47.67 25.78 -38.24
N ASN A 2 47.23 26.47 -37.18
CA ASN A 2 47.73 27.71 -36.54
C ASN A 2 47.56 28.98 -37.37
N HIS A 3 46.77 29.92 -36.80
CA HIS A 3 46.77 31.40 -36.97
C HIS A 3 46.42 31.96 -38.36
N SER A 4 45.90 33.19 -38.53
CA SER A 4 45.18 34.20 -37.69
C SER A 4 44.39 35.11 -38.68
N PHE A 5 43.54 36.10 -38.39
CA PHE A 5 43.28 37.10 -37.32
C PHE A 5 41.72 37.32 -37.25
N MET A 6 41.06 38.31 -36.63
CA MET A 6 41.11 39.09 -35.36
C MET A 6 40.10 40.27 -35.51
N MET A 7 39.63 40.88 -34.41
CA MET A 7 38.75 42.10 -34.30
C MET A 7 37.26 41.91 -34.68
N ALA A 8 36.21 42.21 -33.90
CA ALA A 8 35.91 43.00 -32.67
C ALA A 8 35.25 44.39 -32.89
N ALA A 9 33.96 44.52 -32.48
CA ALA A 9 33.20 45.72 -32.04
C ALA A 9 31.68 45.34 -32.04
N ILE A 10 30.95 45.30 -30.91
CA ILE A 10 30.33 46.39 -30.11
C ILE A 10 29.12 47.07 -30.80
N MET A 11 27.90 46.77 -30.31
CA MET A 11 26.72 47.64 -30.05
C MET A 11 25.52 46.71 -29.71
N SER A 12 24.93 46.66 -28.51
CA SER A 12 24.28 47.66 -27.63
C SER A 12 22.81 48.00 -27.96
N SER A 13 21.86 47.36 -27.26
CA SER A 13 20.54 47.93 -26.89
C SER A 13 19.97 47.07 -25.75
N LYS A 14 20.00 47.51 -24.48
CA LYS A 14 19.09 48.47 -23.82
C LYS A 14 17.61 48.11 -23.91
N TYR A 15 17.12 47.40 -22.89
CA TYR A 15 15.83 47.71 -22.29
C TYR A 15 16.02 48.04 -20.81
N SER A 16 15.74 49.29 -20.46
CA SER A 16 15.57 49.75 -19.09
C SER A 16 14.18 50.33 -18.98
N CYS A 17 13.43 49.94 -17.95
CA CYS A 17 12.29 50.69 -17.45
C CYS A 17 12.28 50.58 -15.93
N GLN A 18 13.18 51.35 -15.33
CA GLN A 18 13.15 51.73 -13.94
C GLN A 18 12.11 52.86 -13.81
N ASN A 19 11.18 52.79 -12.84
CA ASN A 19 10.54 54.01 -12.35
C ASN A 19 10.28 53.95 -10.83
N GLN A 20 10.77 55.00 -10.16
CA GLN A 20 10.50 55.40 -8.77
C GLN A 20 9.12 56.11 -8.70
N SER A 21 8.52 56.54 -7.58
CA SER A 21 8.70 56.43 -6.11
C SER A 21 7.31 56.59 -5.48
N HIS A 22 7.02 56.33 -4.19
CA HIS A 22 7.22 57.18 -2.99
C HIS A 22 6.85 56.30 -1.76
N LYS A 23 7.75 55.98 -0.82
CA LYS A 23 8.14 56.75 0.40
C LYS A 23 6.98 57.20 1.31
N HIS A 24 6.85 56.55 2.48
CA HIS A 24 6.51 57.01 3.86
C HIS A 24 6.36 55.71 4.70
N VAL A 25 7.25 55.26 5.60
CA VAL A 25 7.79 55.83 6.86
C VAL A 25 6.73 56.21 7.91
N CYS A 26 6.43 55.28 8.82
CA CYS A 26 6.15 55.46 10.26
C CYS A 26 6.12 54.05 10.90
N LEU A 27 7.03 53.66 11.81
CA LEU A 27 7.22 54.03 13.23
C LEU A 27 6.40 53.18 14.23
N LEU A 28 7.11 52.74 15.27
CA LEU A 28 6.70 51.80 16.32
C LEU A 28 5.63 52.37 17.26
N ALA A 29 4.76 51.50 17.79
CA ALA A 29 4.10 51.72 19.08
C ALA A 29 3.78 50.38 19.78
N THR A 30 4.47 50.10 20.88
CA THR A 30 4.09 49.09 21.87
C THR A 30 3.09 49.69 22.87
N ALA A 31 2.19 48.87 23.45
CA ALA A 31 2.04 48.67 24.91
C ALA A 31 0.62 48.27 25.38
N LEU A 32 0.58 47.72 26.61
CA LEU A 32 -0.52 47.74 27.59
C LEU A 32 -1.77 46.87 27.36
N LEU A 33 -1.63 45.59 27.74
CA LEU A 33 -2.17 45.06 29.01
C LEU A 33 -3.46 45.71 29.57
N THR A 34 -4.57 44.99 29.51
CA THR A 34 -5.71 45.16 30.44
C THR A 34 -6.17 43.82 31.00
N LEU A 35 -5.98 43.63 32.31
CA LEU A 35 -6.66 42.57 33.06
C LEU A 35 -8.16 42.90 33.14
N LEU A 36 -9.02 41.90 32.95
CA LEU A 36 -10.34 41.87 33.58
C LEU A 36 -10.51 40.55 34.34
N LEU A 37 -10.63 40.68 35.65
CA LEU A 37 -10.87 39.58 36.58
C LEU A 37 -12.38 39.30 36.67
N VAL A 38 -12.76 38.10 36.25
CA VAL A 38 -13.99 37.39 36.66
C VAL A 38 -13.53 35.94 36.85
N GLY A 39 -13.78 35.23 37.93
CA GLY A 39 -14.63 35.48 39.10
C GLY A 39 -14.97 34.09 39.63
N CYS A 40 -14.57 33.76 40.87
CA CYS A 40 -14.49 32.38 41.32
C CYS A 40 -15.84 31.66 41.37
N GLN A 41 -15.90 30.42 40.87
CA GLN A 41 -16.73 29.37 41.47
C GLN A 41 -15.92 28.07 41.58
N SER A 42 -15.56 27.71 42.81
CA SER A 42 -14.98 26.42 43.16
C SER A 42 -16.13 25.43 43.31
N PHE A 43 -16.19 24.39 42.47
CA PHE A 43 -17.07 23.24 42.68
C PHE A 43 -16.25 22.04 43.17
N PRO A 44 -16.80 21.22 44.08
CA PRO A 44 -16.01 20.25 44.83
C PRO A 44 -15.59 19.04 43.99
N THR A 45 -14.35 18.60 44.20
CA THR A 45 -13.85 17.30 43.74
C THR A 45 -14.29 16.21 44.71
N ASP A 46 -15.52 15.71 44.57
CA ASP A 46 -15.90 14.42 45.15
C ASP A 46 -15.36 13.28 44.28
N ASP A 47 -14.03 13.09 44.32
CA ASP A 47 -13.41 11.89 43.76
C ASP A 47 -13.35 10.79 44.82
N LEU A 48 -13.80 9.59 44.43
CA LEU A 48 -14.34 8.56 45.32
C LEU A 48 -13.26 7.79 46.09
N LEU A 49 -12.79 8.34 47.22
CA LEU A 49 -12.09 7.57 48.25
C LEU A 49 -13.06 6.68 49.05
N SER A 50 -13.58 5.62 48.41
CA SER A 50 -14.11 4.44 49.11
C SER A 50 -13.18 3.24 48.91
N VAL A 51 -12.06 3.26 49.63
CA VAL A 51 -11.22 2.07 49.80
C VAL A 51 -11.98 1.10 50.70
N ASN A 52 -12.60 0.07 50.11
CA ASN A 52 -13.05 -1.10 50.84
C ASN A 52 -12.29 -2.34 50.36
N ASN A 53 -11.61 -2.97 51.31
CA ASN A 53 -10.66 -4.05 51.06
C ASN A 53 -11.36 -5.35 50.66
N TYR A 54 -10.94 -5.92 49.53
CA TYR A 54 -10.95 -7.36 49.31
C TYR A 54 -9.52 -7.85 49.07
N GLN A 55 -8.79 -8.12 50.15
CA GLN A 55 -7.55 -8.90 50.07
C GLN A 55 -7.90 -10.39 49.99
N ALA A 56 -7.54 -11.05 48.88
CA ALA A 56 -6.48 -12.08 48.90
C ALA A 56 -6.21 -12.69 47.51
N SER A 57 -4.94 -12.70 47.12
CA SER A 57 -4.30 -13.69 46.23
C SER A 57 -4.89 -14.00 44.83
N THR A 58 -4.89 -13.04 43.91
CA THR A 58 -4.67 -13.34 42.44
C THR A 58 -4.00 -12.21 41.63
N GLN A 59 -3.98 -10.95 42.11
CA GLN A 59 -3.54 -9.78 41.32
C GLN A 59 -2.10 -9.82 40.78
N SER A 60 -1.17 -10.49 41.48
CA SER A 60 0.26 -10.53 41.08
C SER A 60 0.48 -11.06 39.65
N ASN A 61 -0.27 -12.10 39.25
CA ASN A 61 -0.12 -12.69 37.91
C ASN A 61 -0.73 -11.85 36.80
N LYS A 62 -1.88 -11.18 37.01
CA LYS A 62 -2.48 -10.30 35.98
C LYS A 62 -1.63 -9.05 35.71
N SER A 63 -1.13 -8.40 36.76
CA SER A 63 -0.22 -7.25 36.64
C SER A 63 1.09 -7.64 35.94
N ARG A 64 1.67 -8.78 36.31
CA ARG A 64 2.96 -9.24 35.76
C ARG A 64 2.86 -9.86 34.36
N SER A 65 1.71 -10.42 33.97
CA SER A 65 1.42 -10.78 32.57
C SER A 65 1.30 -9.52 31.73
N SER A 66 0.40 -8.61 32.10
CA SER A 66 0.16 -7.34 31.38
C SER A 66 1.45 -6.57 31.06
N ASN A 67 2.39 -6.49 32.00
CA ASN A 67 3.68 -5.82 31.78
C ASN A 67 4.61 -6.58 30.80
N LYS A 68 4.59 -7.93 30.79
CA LYS A 68 5.35 -8.73 29.81
C LYS A 68 4.77 -8.60 28.41
N ASP A 69 3.45 -8.71 28.33
CA ASP A 69 2.69 -8.65 27.09
C ASP A 69 2.90 -7.27 26.42
N GLU A 70 2.91 -6.19 27.21
CA GLU A 70 3.21 -4.84 26.77
C GLU A 70 4.67 -4.67 26.29
N VAL A 71 5.66 -5.22 26.99
CA VAL A 71 7.06 -5.21 26.51
C VAL A 71 7.20 -5.98 25.20
N ALA A 72 6.55 -7.14 25.05
CA ALA A 72 6.57 -7.91 23.81
C ALA A 72 5.89 -7.14 22.66
N ARG A 73 4.75 -6.49 22.92
CA ARG A 73 4.05 -5.60 21.97
C ARG A 73 4.94 -4.45 21.49
N VAL A 74 5.57 -3.71 22.40
CA VAL A 74 6.43 -2.56 22.07
C VAL A 74 7.67 -3.02 21.28
N ARG A 75 8.31 -4.11 21.69
CA ARG A 75 9.48 -4.67 20.98
C ARG A 75 9.10 -5.14 19.56
N THR A 76 7.99 -5.83 19.41
CA THR A 76 7.44 -6.24 18.10
C THR A 76 7.11 -5.03 17.22
N SER A 77 6.50 -3.98 17.78
CA SER A 77 6.17 -2.75 17.07
C SER A 77 7.43 -2.02 16.56
N LEU A 78 8.51 -2.07 17.33
CA LEU A 78 9.81 -1.51 16.94
C LEU A 78 10.51 -2.38 15.88
N ALA A 79 10.43 -3.71 15.98
CA ALA A 79 10.90 -4.62 14.93
C ALA A 79 10.24 -4.32 13.58
N ALA A 80 8.91 -4.15 13.56
CA ALA A 80 8.16 -3.79 12.37
C ALA A 80 8.62 -2.45 11.75
N GLN A 81 9.09 -1.49 12.57
CA GLN A 81 9.69 -0.24 12.06
C GLN A 81 11.06 -0.47 11.42
N TYR A 82 11.89 -1.33 12.01
CA TYR A 82 13.21 -1.67 11.47
C TYR A 82 13.10 -2.48 10.16
N ILE A 83 12.17 -3.45 10.07
CA ILE A 83 11.83 -4.19 8.84
C ILE A 83 11.47 -3.20 7.70
N ARG A 84 10.60 -2.20 7.97
CA ARG A 84 10.25 -1.16 6.98
C ARG A 84 11.42 -0.27 6.55
N LYS A 85 12.49 -0.18 7.36
CA LYS A 85 13.74 0.53 7.03
C LYS A 85 14.79 -0.40 6.39
N ASN A 86 14.47 -1.68 6.19
CA ASN A 86 15.39 -2.73 5.76
C ASN A 86 16.60 -2.96 6.70
N ASP A 87 16.45 -2.60 7.98
CA ASP A 87 17.43 -2.85 9.05
C ASP A 87 17.05 -4.18 9.74
N LEU A 88 17.40 -5.28 9.09
CA LEU A 88 16.95 -6.62 9.49
C LEU A 88 17.64 -7.09 10.78
N ASP A 89 18.90 -6.71 11.00
CA ASP A 89 19.64 -7.03 12.22
C ASP A 89 19.01 -6.37 13.46
N SER A 90 18.70 -5.07 13.40
CA SER A 90 18.01 -4.39 14.50
C SER A 90 16.63 -4.96 14.72
N ALA A 91 15.91 -5.32 13.65
CA ALA A 91 14.60 -5.97 13.75
C ALA A 91 14.67 -7.31 14.49
N GLN A 92 15.63 -8.18 14.13
CA GLN A 92 15.81 -9.48 14.77
C GLN A 92 16.10 -9.31 16.27
N GLN A 93 17.01 -8.41 16.64
CA GLN A 93 17.33 -8.12 18.04
C GLN A 93 16.12 -7.64 18.86
N GLN A 94 15.16 -6.93 18.25
CA GLN A 94 13.94 -6.55 18.96
C GLN A 94 12.97 -7.72 19.10
N LEU A 95 12.86 -8.61 18.09
CA LEU A 95 12.01 -9.79 18.18
C LEU A 95 12.53 -10.82 19.20
N GLU A 96 13.85 -11.00 19.28
CA GLU A 96 14.48 -11.79 20.35
C GLU A 96 14.14 -11.24 21.75
N LYS A 97 14.17 -9.91 21.91
CA LYS A 97 13.73 -9.23 23.14
C LYS A 97 12.22 -9.35 23.39
N ALA A 98 11.40 -9.47 22.35
CA ALA A 98 9.97 -9.74 22.47
C ALA A 98 9.72 -11.18 22.97
N PHE A 99 10.37 -12.17 22.36
CA PHE A 99 10.29 -13.58 22.80
C PHE A 99 10.81 -13.81 24.22
N ALA A 100 11.82 -13.04 24.66
CA ALA A 100 12.32 -13.07 26.03
C ALA A 100 11.34 -12.46 27.05
N ALA A 101 10.49 -11.52 26.64
CA ALA A 101 9.46 -10.92 27.49
C ALA A 101 8.21 -11.82 27.58
N ASP A 102 7.66 -12.21 26.44
CA ASP A 102 6.63 -13.24 26.31
C ASP A 102 6.92 -14.16 25.11
N SER A 103 7.17 -15.44 25.41
CA SER A 103 7.43 -16.48 24.42
C SER A 103 6.17 -17.00 23.72
N ARG A 104 4.98 -16.50 24.10
CA ARG A 104 3.68 -16.84 23.50
C ARG A 104 3.05 -15.70 22.70
N TYR A 105 3.72 -14.54 22.60
CA TYR A 105 3.18 -13.36 21.92
C TYR A 105 3.11 -13.57 20.39
N ALA A 106 1.95 -13.98 19.88
CA ALA A 106 1.76 -14.35 18.47
C ALA A 106 2.24 -13.30 17.45
N PRO A 107 2.05 -11.97 17.64
CA PRO A 107 2.54 -10.97 16.69
C PRO A 107 4.07 -10.91 16.56
N ALA A 108 4.85 -11.32 17.57
CA ALA A 108 6.30 -11.42 17.44
C ALA A 108 6.71 -12.58 16.50
N TYR A 109 5.96 -13.68 16.50
CA TYR A 109 6.21 -14.81 15.59
C TYR A 109 5.86 -14.44 14.15
N ASP A 110 4.74 -13.75 13.93
CA ASP A 110 4.35 -13.20 12.61
C ASP A 110 5.43 -12.24 12.07
N MET A 111 5.88 -11.27 12.87
CA MET A 111 6.94 -10.35 12.45
C MET A 111 8.30 -11.01 12.22
N MET A 112 8.61 -12.13 12.89
CA MET A 112 9.80 -12.92 12.56
C MET A 112 9.63 -13.65 11.22
N GLY A 113 8.45 -14.17 10.92
CA GLY A 113 8.12 -14.70 9.58
C GLY A 113 8.33 -13.66 8.48
N VAL A 114 7.81 -12.44 8.68
CA VAL A 114 7.98 -11.31 7.74
C VAL A 114 9.45 -10.89 7.60
N LEU A 115 10.22 -10.85 8.69
CA LEU A 115 11.66 -10.53 8.66
C LEU A 115 12.42 -11.54 7.79
N LEU A 116 12.23 -12.84 8.05
CA LEU A 116 12.91 -13.91 7.33
C LEU A 116 12.48 -13.98 5.85
N GLN A 117 11.22 -13.65 5.57
CA GLN A 117 10.71 -13.51 4.20
C GLN A 117 11.39 -12.36 3.44
N GLN A 118 11.60 -11.21 4.10
CA GLN A 118 12.27 -10.04 3.51
C GLN A 118 13.79 -10.23 3.36
N GLU A 119 14.43 -10.96 4.27
CA GLU A 119 15.84 -11.38 4.14
C GLU A 119 16.03 -12.34 2.95
N GLY A 120 15.07 -13.24 2.72
CA GLY A 120 14.92 -13.94 1.46
C GLY A 120 15.95 -15.03 1.16
N SER A 121 16.88 -15.34 2.06
CA SER A 121 17.77 -16.49 1.89
C SER A 121 16.95 -17.78 1.96
N ARG A 122 17.32 -18.80 1.18
CA ARG A 122 16.57 -20.06 1.10
C ARG A 122 16.33 -20.69 2.48
N LEU A 123 17.36 -20.72 3.31
CA LEU A 123 17.30 -21.30 4.66
C LEU A 123 16.32 -20.55 5.58
N ASN A 124 16.22 -19.23 5.43
CA ASN A 124 15.34 -18.42 6.27
C ASN A 124 13.91 -18.38 5.73
N LEU A 125 13.71 -18.46 4.40
CA LEU A 125 12.40 -18.75 3.81
C LEU A 125 11.84 -20.07 4.32
N GLU A 126 12.64 -21.14 4.36
CA GLU A 126 12.23 -22.44 4.92
C GLU A 126 11.85 -22.35 6.42
N LYS A 127 12.48 -21.45 7.20
CA LYS A 127 12.10 -21.18 8.60
C LYS A 127 10.86 -20.29 8.73
N ALA A 128 10.62 -19.35 7.81
CA ALA A 128 9.53 -18.38 7.91
C ALA A 128 8.15 -19.07 8.00
N ASP A 129 7.97 -20.18 7.28
CA ASP A 129 6.79 -21.06 7.35
C ASP A 129 6.45 -21.49 8.78
N GLN A 130 7.47 -21.87 9.57
CA GLN A 130 7.34 -22.30 10.96
C GLN A 130 6.95 -21.14 11.88
N TYR A 131 7.43 -19.94 11.59
CA TYR A 131 7.10 -18.73 12.35
C TYR A 131 5.65 -18.28 12.10
N PHE A 132 5.19 -18.26 10.85
CA PHE A 132 3.80 -17.95 10.51
C PHE A 132 2.80 -18.97 11.07
N THR A 133 3.06 -20.27 10.87
CA THR A 133 2.22 -21.35 11.42
C THR A 133 2.17 -21.33 12.94
N LYS A 134 3.29 -21.02 13.61
CA LYS A 134 3.33 -20.85 15.07
C LYS A 134 2.57 -19.61 15.55
N ALA A 135 2.60 -18.49 14.84
CA ALA A 135 1.79 -17.31 15.16
C ALA A 135 0.29 -17.65 15.16
N ILE A 136 -0.19 -18.31 14.09
CA ILE A 136 -1.59 -18.74 13.92
C ILE A 136 -1.99 -19.82 14.96
N ALA A 137 -1.04 -20.65 15.40
CA ALA A 137 -1.28 -21.66 16.44
C ALA A 137 -1.35 -21.06 17.86
N LEU A 138 -0.59 -20.00 18.14
CA LEU A 138 -0.60 -19.28 19.42
C LEU A 138 -1.84 -18.41 19.57
N ASP A 139 -2.26 -17.74 18.49
CA ASP A 139 -3.49 -16.97 18.41
C ASP A 139 -4.19 -17.22 17.06
N LYS A 140 -5.37 -17.87 17.13
CA LYS A 140 -6.16 -18.23 15.94
C LYS A 140 -6.94 -17.05 15.38
N ASP A 141 -7.21 -16.05 16.22
CA ASP A 141 -8.01 -14.86 15.95
C ASP A 141 -7.12 -13.68 15.50
N PHE A 142 -5.79 -13.82 15.57
CA PHE A 142 -4.83 -12.88 14.98
C PHE A 142 -4.79 -12.99 13.44
N VAL A 143 -5.86 -12.47 12.81
CA VAL A 143 -6.12 -12.54 11.35
C VAL A 143 -4.94 -12.03 10.50
N GLN A 144 -4.20 -11.03 10.99
CA GLN A 144 -3.08 -10.45 10.24
C GLN A 144 -1.99 -11.49 9.92
N ALA A 145 -1.71 -12.43 10.83
CA ALA A 145 -0.76 -13.51 10.55
C ALA A 145 -1.21 -14.40 9.38
N ARG A 146 -2.52 -14.57 9.15
CA ARG A 146 -3.05 -15.30 7.99
C ARG A 146 -2.81 -14.55 6.70
N ASN A 147 -3.08 -13.24 6.68
CA ASN A 147 -2.78 -12.41 5.51
C ASN A 147 -1.28 -12.45 5.17
N ASN A 148 -0.41 -12.24 6.16
CA ASN A 148 1.04 -12.26 5.95
C ASN A 148 1.53 -13.64 5.50
N TYR A 149 1.01 -14.72 6.10
CA TYR A 149 1.31 -16.09 5.67
C TYR A 149 0.85 -16.35 4.24
N GLY A 150 -0.32 -15.84 3.83
CA GLY A 150 -0.77 -15.89 2.43
C GLY A 150 0.20 -15.20 1.46
N VAL A 151 0.77 -14.04 1.84
CA VAL A 151 1.76 -13.33 1.01
C VAL A 151 3.03 -14.17 0.88
N TYR A 152 3.54 -14.74 1.98
CA TYR A 152 4.66 -15.67 1.97
C TYR A 152 4.39 -16.90 1.08
N LEU A 153 3.24 -17.55 1.25
CA LEU A 153 2.85 -18.72 0.45
C LEU A 153 2.79 -18.40 -1.05
N SER A 154 2.27 -17.22 -1.42
CA SER A 154 2.25 -16.76 -2.81
C SER A 154 3.66 -16.47 -3.37
N GLN A 155 4.58 -15.92 -2.57
CA GLN A 155 6.00 -15.78 -2.96
C GLN A 155 6.65 -17.15 -3.19
N MET A 156 6.30 -18.14 -2.37
CA MET A 156 6.75 -19.54 -2.51
C MET A 156 5.97 -20.33 -3.59
N LYS A 157 5.09 -19.67 -4.34
CA LYS A 157 4.21 -20.27 -5.39
C LYS A 157 3.25 -21.36 -4.89
N ARG A 158 3.00 -21.42 -3.57
CA ARG A 158 2.04 -22.32 -2.92
C ARG A 158 0.63 -21.71 -2.98
N TYR A 159 0.16 -21.42 -4.19
CA TYR A 159 -1.02 -20.58 -4.43
C TYR A 159 -2.33 -21.17 -3.86
N GLN A 160 -2.49 -22.50 -3.87
CA GLN A 160 -3.65 -23.17 -3.27
C GLN A 160 -3.71 -22.99 -1.74
N GLU A 161 -2.56 -22.95 -1.07
CA GLU A 161 -2.50 -22.72 0.38
C GLU A 161 -2.66 -21.23 0.70
N ALA A 162 -2.08 -20.36 -0.13
CA ALA A 162 -2.21 -18.92 -0.02
C ALA A 162 -3.68 -18.46 -0.12
N SER A 163 -4.44 -18.99 -1.08
CA SER A 163 -5.85 -18.64 -1.26
C SER A 163 -6.71 -19.01 -0.04
N VAL A 164 -6.42 -20.13 0.65
CA VAL A 164 -7.08 -20.49 1.91
C VAL A 164 -6.82 -19.44 3.00
N GLN A 165 -5.57 -18.99 3.17
CA GLN A 165 -5.27 -17.98 4.20
C GLN A 165 -5.88 -16.60 3.88
N PHE A 166 -5.82 -16.19 2.61
CA PHE A 166 -6.43 -14.94 2.16
C PHE A 166 -7.97 -14.96 2.20
N GLU A 167 -8.61 -16.10 1.92
CA GLU A 167 -10.07 -16.24 2.05
C GLU A 167 -10.54 -16.10 3.50
N ILE A 168 -9.79 -16.67 4.46
CA ILE A 168 -10.08 -16.46 5.89
C ILE A 168 -9.92 -14.98 6.23
N ALA A 169 -8.78 -14.36 5.88
CA ALA A 169 -8.52 -12.96 6.20
C ALA A 169 -9.49 -11.96 5.49
N GLY A 170 -9.89 -12.26 4.26
CA GLY A 170 -10.88 -11.50 3.49
C GLY A 170 -12.33 -11.68 3.97
N SER A 171 -12.59 -12.71 4.78
CA SER A 171 -13.89 -12.98 5.40
C SER A 171 -14.02 -12.50 6.84
N SER A 172 -12.90 -12.27 7.54
CA SER A 172 -12.89 -11.75 8.92
C SER A 172 -13.45 -10.32 9.02
N LEU A 173 -14.56 -10.16 9.72
CA LEU A 173 -15.13 -8.86 10.08
C LEU A 173 -14.23 -8.14 11.10
N GLY A 174 -14.10 -6.82 10.98
CA GLY A 174 -13.28 -6.00 11.87
C GLY A 174 -11.76 -6.07 11.64
N TYR A 175 -11.28 -6.84 10.67
CA TYR A 175 -9.87 -6.80 10.26
C TYR A 175 -9.62 -5.67 9.25
N ASP A 176 -8.82 -4.68 9.61
CA ASP A 176 -8.51 -3.52 8.74
C ASP A 176 -7.89 -3.92 7.39
N GLY A 177 -7.05 -4.96 7.38
CA GLY A 177 -6.40 -5.48 6.17
C GLY A 177 -7.29 -6.33 5.26
N ARG A 178 -8.60 -6.49 5.58
CA ARG A 178 -9.53 -7.37 4.86
C ARG A 178 -9.58 -7.10 3.36
N ILE A 179 -9.54 -5.83 2.94
CA ILE A 179 -9.59 -5.46 1.51
C ILE A 179 -8.31 -5.90 0.80
N GLY A 180 -7.14 -5.65 1.38
CA GLY A 180 -5.86 -6.12 0.84
C GLY A 180 -5.78 -7.64 0.77
N ALA A 181 -6.36 -8.36 1.74
CA ALA A 181 -6.47 -9.82 1.69
C ALA A 181 -7.35 -10.30 0.51
N LEU A 182 -8.47 -9.61 0.21
CA LEU A 182 -9.33 -9.92 -0.94
C LEU A 182 -8.67 -9.60 -2.30
N GLU A 183 -7.89 -8.52 -2.37
CA GLU A 183 -7.08 -8.19 -3.55
C GLU A 183 -5.97 -9.24 -3.79
N ASN A 184 -5.30 -9.66 -2.73
CA ASN A 184 -4.30 -10.73 -2.78
C ASN A 184 -4.93 -12.08 -3.15
N LEU A 185 -6.12 -12.40 -2.62
CA LEU A 185 -6.89 -13.58 -2.99
C LEU A 185 -7.20 -13.59 -4.50
N GLY A 186 -7.68 -12.46 -5.04
CA GLY A 186 -7.97 -12.32 -6.46
C GLY A 186 -6.72 -12.57 -7.32
N ARG A 187 -5.59 -11.96 -6.97
CA ARG A 187 -4.29 -12.17 -7.64
C ARG A 187 -3.80 -13.62 -7.53
N THR A 188 -4.03 -14.27 -6.39
CA THR A 188 -3.70 -15.68 -6.19
C THR A 188 -4.54 -16.58 -7.09
N TYR A 189 -5.82 -16.29 -7.27
CA TYR A 189 -6.67 -17.01 -8.23
C TYR A 189 -6.27 -16.77 -9.69
N LEU A 190 -5.75 -15.59 -10.06
CA LEU A 190 -5.15 -15.37 -11.38
C LEU A 190 -3.93 -16.29 -11.60
N GLN A 191 -3.08 -16.50 -10.59
CA GLN A 191 -1.96 -17.45 -10.68
C GLN A 191 -2.41 -18.92 -10.75
N LEU A 192 -3.62 -19.24 -10.25
CA LEU A 192 -4.27 -20.54 -10.38
C LEU A 192 -5.06 -20.70 -11.70
N ASN A 193 -5.09 -19.66 -12.55
CA ASN A 193 -5.91 -19.60 -13.76
C ASN A 193 -7.43 -19.75 -13.50
N ASP A 194 -7.89 -19.40 -12.29
CA ASP A 194 -9.31 -19.40 -11.89
C ASP A 194 -9.89 -17.98 -12.03
N HIS A 195 -10.12 -17.57 -13.27
CA HIS A 195 -10.67 -16.24 -13.61
C HIS A 195 -12.04 -15.97 -12.91
N PRO A 196 -12.98 -16.94 -12.80
CA PRO A 196 -14.22 -16.74 -12.04
C PRO A 196 -14.00 -16.45 -10.55
N ALA A 197 -13.14 -17.20 -9.87
CA ALA A 197 -12.84 -16.97 -8.45
C ALA A 197 -12.07 -15.66 -8.24
N ALA A 198 -11.14 -15.32 -9.14
CA ALA A 198 -10.43 -14.05 -9.14
C ALA A 198 -11.41 -12.87 -9.23
N ALA A 199 -12.33 -12.89 -10.20
CA ALA A 199 -13.35 -11.85 -10.36
C ALA A 199 -14.22 -11.71 -9.11
N LYS A 200 -14.64 -12.83 -8.49
CA LYS A 200 -15.42 -12.82 -7.24
C LYS A 200 -14.65 -12.18 -6.08
N ALA A 201 -13.35 -12.44 -5.95
CA ALA A 201 -12.52 -11.87 -4.90
C ALA A 201 -12.33 -10.35 -5.08
N PHE A 202 -12.06 -9.88 -6.30
CA PHE A 202 -11.95 -8.45 -6.59
C PHE A 202 -13.28 -7.70 -6.44
N LEU A 203 -14.42 -8.32 -6.80
CA LEU A 203 -15.73 -7.72 -6.54
C LEU A 203 -15.99 -7.54 -5.03
N ARG A 204 -15.64 -8.52 -4.19
CA ARG A 204 -15.70 -8.39 -2.72
C ARG A 204 -14.75 -7.29 -2.19
N ALA A 205 -13.60 -7.09 -2.83
CA ALA A 205 -12.73 -5.96 -2.49
C ALA A 205 -13.39 -4.61 -2.83
N LEU A 206 -14.08 -4.49 -3.98
CA LEU A 206 -14.85 -3.30 -4.35
C LEU A 206 -16.09 -3.05 -3.48
N GLU A 207 -16.73 -4.10 -2.95
CA GLU A 207 -17.83 -3.96 -2.00
C GLU A 207 -17.38 -3.25 -0.72
N GLY A 208 -16.17 -3.55 -0.23
CA GLY A 208 -15.61 -2.92 0.97
C GLY A 208 -14.80 -1.63 0.71
N ASN A 209 -14.21 -1.49 -0.47
CA ASN A 209 -13.58 -0.25 -0.94
C ASN A 209 -13.88 -0.03 -2.43
N ARG A 210 -14.93 0.76 -2.70
CA ARG A 210 -15.36 1.12 -4.06
C ARG A 210 -14.32 1.87 -4.89
N ASN A 211 -13.21 2.32 -4.30
CA ASN A 211 -12.14 3.04 -4.99
C ASN A 211 -10.83 2.23 -5.03
N SER A 212 -10.86 0.90 -4.83
CA SER A 212 -9.67 0.05 -4.97
C SER A 212 -9.20 0.01 -6.43
N ILE A 213 -8.17 0.80 -6.74
CA ILE A 213 -7.51 0.84 -8.06
C ILE A 213 -6.99 -0.55 -8.45
N ILE A 214 -6.51 -1.35 -7.49
CA ILE A 214 -6.06 -2.72 -7.75
C ILE A 214 -7.23 -3.57 -8.26
N ALA A 215 -8.35 -3.62 -7.51
CA ALA A 215 -9.49 -4.41 -7.92
C ALA A 215 -10.10 -3.93 -9.25
N HIS A 216 -10.10 -2.63 -9.53
CA HIS A 216 -10.49 -2.09 -10.84
C HIS A 216 -9.62 -2.63 -11.98
N ILE A 217 -8.30 -2.42 -11.90
CA ILE A 217 -7.37 -2.78 -12.97
C ILE A 217 -7.42 -4.28 -13.27
N GLU A 218 -7.47 -5.13 -12.24
CA GLU A 218 -7.54 -6.58 -12.45
C GLU A 218 -8.90 -7.02 -13.03
N LEU A 219 -10.02 -6.39 -12.62
CA LEU A 219 -11.35 -6.69 -13.17
C LEU A 219 -11.54 -6.20 -14.61
N VAL A 220 -10.90 -5.12 -15.05
CA VAL A 220 -11.00 -4.65 -16.45
C VAL A 220 -10.51 -5.73 -17.42
N ASP A 221 -9.34 -6.34 -17.15
CA ASP A 221 -8.83 -7.45 -17.98
C ASP A 221 -9.79 -8.65 -17.97
N LEU A 222 -10.26 -9.07 -16.78
CA LEU A 222 -11.19 -10.20 -16.62
C LEU A 222 -12.54 -9.98 -17.33
N LEU A 223 -13.05 -8.74 -17.35
CA LEU A 223 -14.30 -8.40 -18.03
C LEU A 223 -14.12 -8.34 -19.56
N ILE A 224 -12.94 -7.97 -20.06
CA ILE A 224 -12.59 -8.04 -21.49
C ILE A 224 -12.54 -9.51 -21.94
N GLU A 225 -11.85 -10.37 -21.18
CA GLU A 225 -11.76 -11.82 -21.45
C GLU A 225 -13.15 -12.48 -21.50
N GLN A 226 -14.06 -12.07 -20.60
CA GLN A 226 -15.45 -12.53 -20.57
C GLN A 226 -16.36 -11.86 -21.62
N GLN A 227 -15.82 -11.06 -22.55
CA GLN A 227 -16.57 -10.29 -23.57
C GLN A 227 -17.62 -9.32 -22.98
N ARG A 228 -17.49 -8.94 -21.71
CA ARG A 228 -18.39 -7.99 -21.00
C ARG A 228 -17.98 -6.54 -21.25
N ILE A 229 -17.74 -6.20 -22.51
CA ILE A 229 -17.12 -4.95 -22.96
C ILE A 229 -17.78 -3.67 -22.38
N PRO A 230 -19.13 -3.55 -22.28
CA PRO A 230 -19.74 -2.37 -21.66
C PRO A 230 -19.49 -2.24 -20.14
N GLN A 231 -19.28 -3.35 -19.44
CA GLN A 231 -18.94 -3.34 -18.01
C GLN A 231 -17.46 -2.97 -17.82
N ALA A 232 -16.58 -3.57 -18.64
CA ALA A 232 -15.16 -3.25 -18.66
C ALA A 232 -14.89 -1.77 -19.00
N GLN A 233 -15.62 -1.21 -19.98
CA GLN A 233 -15.47 0.20 -20.37
C GLN A 233 -15.78 1.16 -19.21
N ARG A 234 -16.91 0.97 -18.51
CA ARG A 234 -17.28 1.83 -17.37
C ARG A 234 -16.25 1.75 -16.24
N LEU A 235 -15.83 0.53 -15.88
CA LEU A 235 -14.84 0.33 -14.83
C LEU A 235 -13.48 0.93 -15.21
N TYR A 236 -13.09 0.85 -16.49
CA TYR A 236 -11.89 1.51 -17.01
C TYR A 236 -11.98 3.03 -16.93
N GLU A 237 -13.12 3.63 -17.31
CA GLU A 237 -13.37 5.07 -17.17
C GLU A 237 -13.33 5.52 -15.71
N GLU A 238 -13.99 4.79 -14.80
CA GLU A 238 -13.92 5.00 -13.34
C GLU A 238 -12.47 4.95 -12.83
N THR A 239 -11.66 4.00 -13.33
CA THR A 239 -10.23 3.89 -12.98
C THR A 239 -9.44 5.12 -13.41
N LEU A 240 -9.68 5.64 -14.62
CA LEU A 240 -9.03 6.86 -15.12
C LEU A 240 -9.43 8.10 -14.31
N LEU A 241 -10.68 8.16 -13.82
CA LEU A 241 -11.12 9.24 -12.93
C LEU A 241 -10.44 9.18 -11.55
N LEU A 242 -10.25 7.98 -10.99
CA LEU A 242 -9.53 7.79 -9.71
C LEU A 242 -8.03 8.14 -9.80
N LEU A 243 -7.43 8.08 -10.99
CA LEU A 243 -6.00 8.31 -11.23
C LEU A 243 -5.66 9.71 -11.80
N GLN A 244 -6.62 10.65 -11.79
CA GLN A 244 -6.40 11.99 -12.32
C GLN A 244 -5.12 12.65 -11.77
N GLY A 245 -4.26 13.11 -12.68
CA GLY A 245 -2.98 13.75 -12.36
C GLY A 245 -1.78 12.81 -12.17
N GLN A 246 -1.97 11.49 -12.07
CA GLN A 246 -0.88 10.53 -11.84
C GLN A 246 -0.27 9.95 -13.14
N GLY A 247 -0.89 10.22 -14.29
CA GLY A 247 -0.49 9.68 -15.59
C GLY A 247 -0.99 8.26 -15.84
N THR A 248 -1.21 7.91 -17.12
CA THR A 248 -1.75 6.59 -17.49
C THR A 248 -0.64 5.56 -17.59
N SER A 249 -0.69 4.53 -16.75
CA SER A 249 0.31 3.45 -16.75
C SER A 249 0.32 2.64 -18.06
N PRO A 250 1.42 1.94 -18.40
CA PRO A 250 1.48 1.06 -19.57
C PRO A 250 0.34 0.04 -19.62
N ARG A 251 0.03 -0.58 -18.47
CA ARG A 251 -1.08 -1.53 -18.31
C ARG A 251 -2.44 -0.92 -18.64
N LEU A 252 -2.73 0.29 -18.15
CA LEU A 252 -3.99 0.98 -18.45
C LEU A 252 -4.09 1.36 -19.94
N LEU A 253 -3.01 1.84 -20.54
CA LEU A 253 -3.00 2.11 -21.98
C LEU A 253 -3.28 0.84 -22.79
N LEU A 254 -2.70 -0.31 -22.40
CA LEU A 254 -2.97 -1.59 -23.05
C LEU A 254 -4.43 -2.04 -22.87
N GLN A 255 -5.02 -1.87 -21.69
CA GLN A 255 -6.44 -2.15 -21.45
C GLN A 255 -7.35 -1.27 -22.32
N GLY A 256 -7.07 0.03 -22.44
CA GLY A 256 -7.78 0.92 -23.35
C GLY A 256 -7.64 0.53 -24.83
N ILE A 257 -6.47 0.03 -25.25
CA ILE A 257 -6.25 -0.52 -26.60
C ILE A 257 -7.10 -1.77 -26.84
N LYS A 258 -7.14 -2.71 -25.87
CA LYS A 258 -8.01 -3.92 -25.93
C LYS A 258 -9.49 -3.52 -26.06
N LEU A 259 -9.96 -2.58 -25.23
CA LEU A 259 -11.34 -2.07 -25.24
C LEU A 259 -11.69 -1.43 -26.58
N ALA A 260 -10.85 -0.51 -27.07
CA ALA A 260 -11.06 0.16 -28.35
C ALA A 260 -11.05 -0.84 -29.53
N ALA A 261 -10.22 -1.90 -29.47
CA ALA A 261 -10.25 -2.99 -30.45
C ALA A 261 -11.57 -3.77 -30.42
N ALA A 262 -12.04 -4.19 -29.23
CA ALA A 262 -13.30 -4.91 -29.07
C ALA A 262 -14.52 -4.09 -29.52
N GLN A 263 -14.48 -2.76 -29.33
CA GLN A 263 -15.50 -1.81 -29.77
C GLN A 263 -15.36 -1.42 -31.26
N LYS A 264 -14.35 -1.93 -31.98
CA LYS A 264 -14.00 -1.54 -33.36
C LYS A 264 -13.66 -0.05 -33.54
N ASN A 265 -13.33 0.65 -32.45
CA ASN A 265 -12.91 2.05 -32.46
C ASN A 265 -11.42 2.16 -32.85
N ALA A 266 -11.17 2.16 -34.17
CA ALA A 266 -9.82 2.22 -34.73
C ALA A 266 -9.05 3.50 -34.33
N VAL A 267 -9.73 4.64 -34.19
CA VAL A 267 -9.12 5.94 -33.89
C VAL A 267 -8.54 5.96 -32.48
N THR A 268 -9.36 5.66 -31.47
CA THR A 268 -8.90 5.60 -30.07
C THR A 268 -7.85 4.52 -29.88
N ARG A 269 -8.00 3.36 -30.54
CA ARG A 269 -7.00 2.28 -30.52
C ARG A 269 -5.64 2.76 -31.04
N GLN A 270 -5.61 3.50 -32.15
CA GLN A 270 -4.37 4.02 -32.74
C GLN A 270 -3.74 5.12 -31.85
N GLN A 271 -4.55 6.01 -31.27
CA GLN A 271 -4.08 7.06 -30.37
C GLN A 271 -3.40 6.47 -29.12
N LEU A 272 -4.07 5.52 -28.45
CA LEU A 272 -3.53 4.85 -27.26
C LEU A 272 -2.31 3.98 -27.59
N ALA A 273 -2.32 3.30 -28.74
CA ALA A 273 -1.16 2.55 -29.23
C ALA A 273 0.06 3.45 -29.46
N GLN A 274 -0.12 4.60 -30.11
CA GLN A 274 0.94 5.58 -30.30
C GLN A 274 1.47 6.09 -28.94
N GLN A 275 0.58 6.44 -28.00
CA GLN A 275 0.95 6.90 -26.66
C GLN A 275 1.76 5.85 -25.90
N LEU A 276 1.34 4.58 -25.90
CA LEU A 276 2.05 3.49 -25.25
C LEU A 276 3.46 3.29 -25.86
N LEU A 277 3.55 3.30 -27.18
CA LEU A 277 4.81 3.10 -27.89
C LEU A 277 5.77 4.29 -27.74
N SER A 278 5.28 5.52 -27.62
CA SER A 278 6.12 6.71 -27.44
C SER A 278 6.54 6.95 -25.99
N ALA A 279 5.63 6.77 -25.03
CA ALA A 279 5.90 7.05 -23.61
C ALA A 279 6.61 5.87 -22.91
N TYR A 280 6.33 4.63 -23.32
CA TYR A 280 6.82 3.42 -22.66
C TYR A 280 7.41 2.38 -23.64
N PRO A 281 8.34 2.75 -24.55
CA PRO A 281 8.80 1.91 -25.66
C PRO A 281 9.42 0.55 -25.26
N LEU A 282 9.90 0.43 -24.01
CA LEU A 282 10.56 -0.73 -23.44
C LEU A 282 9.68 -1.57 -22.50
N SER A 283 8.45 -1.12 -22.21
CA SER A 283 7.48 -1.85 -21.37
C SER A 283 7.08 -3.19 -22.00
N ASP A 284 6.68 -4.15 -21.17
CA ASP A 284 6.23 -5.46 -21.65
C ASP A 284 4.91 -5.33 -22.43
N GLU A 285 4.05 -4.39 -22.03
CA GLU A 285 2.85 -4.01 -22.76
C GLU A 285 3.17 -3.47 -24.17
N ALA A 286 4.20 -2.65 -24.32
CA ALA A 286 4.67 -2.18 -25.62
C ALA A 286 5.25 -3.32 -26.48
N LYS A 287 5.93 -4.31 -25.87
CA LYS A 287 6.41 -5.52 -26.58
C LYS A 287 5.24 -6.40 -27.04
N GLN A 288 4.23 -6.58 -26.17
CA GLN A 288 3.00 -7.32 -26.46
C GLN A 288 2.23 -6.66 -27.61
N LEU A 289 2.04 -5.34 -27.57
CA LEU A 289 1.40 -4.58 -28.64
C LEU A 289 2.15 -4.72 -29.98
N LYS A 290 3.50 -4.63 -29.99
CA LYS A 290 4.30 -4.85 -31.22
C LYS A 290 4.08 -6.25 -31.79
N THR A 291 4.00 -7.27 -30.91
CA THR A 291 3.71 -8.65 -31.33
C THR A 291 2.33 -8.78 -31.97
N TRP A 292 1.32 -8.12 -31.41
CA TRP A 292 -0.04 -8.08 -31.94
C TRP A 292 -0.15 -7.37 -33.28
N LEU A 293 0.49 -6.21 -33.45
CA LEU A 293 0.51 -5.46 -34.71
C LEU A 293 1.16 -6.26 -35.84
N ASN A 294 2.15 -7.11 -35.52
CA ASN A 294 2.81 -8.00 -36.47
C ASN A 294 2.02 -9.31 -36.74
N LYS A 295 0.98 -9.63 -35.95
CA LYS A 295 0.15 -10.85 -36.06
C LYS A 295 -1.34 -10.55 -35.80
N PRO A 296 -2.00 -9.73 -36.64
CA PRO A 296 -3.32 -9.18 -36.34
C PRO A 296 -4.45 -10.22 -36.19
N GLU A 297 -4.34 -11.39 -36.82
CA GLU A 297 -5.36 -12.46 -36.76
C GLU A 297 -5.40 -13.23 -35.43
N ALA A 298 -4.31 -13.17 -34.65
CA ALA A 298 -4.16 -13.83 -33.36
C ALA A 298 -4.26 -12.88 -32.16
N ALA A 299 -4.33 -11.57 -32.40
CA ALA A 299 -4.20 -10.53 -31.38
C ALA A 299 -5.51 -10.20 -30.62
N TRP A 300 -6.65 -10.62 -31.15
CA TRP A 300 -7.99 -10.15 -30.72
C TRP A 300 -9.00 -11.29 -30.52
N LYS A 301 -8.50 -12.52 -30.33
CA LYS A 301 -9.25 -13.71 -29.93
C LYS A 301 -8.87 -14.07 -28.50
#